data_AF-A0A9D1A929-F1
#
_entry.id   AF-A0A9D1A929-F1
#
_cell.length_a   1.000
_cell.length_b   1.000
_cell.length_c   1.000
_cell.angle_alpha   90.00
_cell.angle_beta   90.00
_cell.angle_gamma   90.00
#
_symmetry.space_group_name_H-M   'P 1'
#
loop_
_entity.id
_entity.type
_entity.pdbx_description
1 polymer ?
#
loop_
_entity_poly.entity_id
_entity_poly.type
_entity_poly.pdbx_seq_one_letter_code
_entity_poly.pdbx_strand_id
1 'polypeptide(L)' 'MEEEFCFSGYCRAQDQARTVLLEWTGDSWEADCDFPDCPFAAACPLAAKMEEVSHA' A
#
# COMPACT_ATOMS: atom_id res chain seq x y z
N MET A 1 15.41 -4.05 12.32
CA MET A 1 15.64 -4.26 10.89
C MET A 1 14.71 -3.26 10.22
N GLU A 2 15.23 -2.42 9.34
CA GLU A 2 14.39 -1.51 8.55
C GLU A 2 13.77 -2.38 7.43
N GLU A 3 12.46 -2.57 7.47
CA GLU A 3 11.73 -3.41 6.51
C GLU A 3 10.94 -2.49 5.58
N GLU A 4 11.14 -2.65 4.28
CA GLU A 4 10.48 -1.84 3.25
C GLU A 4 10.03 -2.72 2.08
N PHE A 5 8.88 -2.38 1.50
CA PHE A 5 8.29 -3.07 0.35
C PHE A 5 7.81 -2.07 -0.70
N CYS A 6 8.16 -2.34 -1.97
CA CYS A 6 7.67 -1.59 -3.11
C CYS A 6 6.64 -2.41 -3.89
N PHE A 7 5.42 -1.88 -4.00
CA PHE A 7 4.35 -2.46 -4.79
C PHE A 7 4.07 -1.61 -6.01
N SER A 8 3.98 -2.22 -7.19
CA SER A 8 3.50 -1.55 -8.39
C SER A 8 2.22 -2.19 -8.91
N GLY A 9 1.35 -1.35 -9.48
CA GLY A 9 0.04 -1.77 -9.93
C GLY A 9 -0.81 -0.62 -10.43
N TYR A 10 -1.95 -0.96 -10.99
CA TYR A 10 -2.93 0.03 -11.45
C TYR A 10 -3.72 0.59 -10.25
N CYS A 11 -3.72 1.91 -10.08
CA CYS A 11 -4.46 2.60 -9.04
C CYS A 11 -5.74 3.19 -9.63
N ARG A 12 -6.90 2.72 -9.15
CA ARG A 12 -8.20 3.17 -9.66
C ARG A 12 -8.50 4.63 -9.34
N ALA A 13 -8.01 5.15 -8.20
CA ALA A 13 -8.20 6.55 -7.82
C ALA A 13 -7.54 7.53 -8.81
N GLN A 14 -6.44 7.12 -9.44
CA GLN A 14 -5.69 7.94 -10.39
C GLN A 14 -5.91 7.49 -11.85
N ASP A 15 -6.63 6.40 -12.05
CA ASP A 15 -6.85 5.76 -13.35
C ASP A 15 -5.53 5.45 -14.11
N GLN A 16 -4.44 5.19 -13.37
CA GLN A 16 -3.09 5.02 -13.92
C GLN A 16 -2.24 4.02 -13.12
N ALA A 17 -1.09 3.62 -13.68
CA ALA A 17 -0.10 2.85 -12.95
C ALA A 17 0.56 3.69 -11.84
N ARG A 18 0.77 3.08 -10.67
CA ARG A 18 1.42 3.69 -9.51
C ARG A 18 2.35 2.69 -8.83
N THR A 19 3.41 3.21 -8.24
CA THR A 19 4.25 2.51 -7.26
C THR A 19 3.93 3.06 -5.88
N VAL A 20 3.85 2.18 -4.88
CA VAL A 20 3.62 2.50 -3.47
C VAL A 20 4.76 1.88 -2.66
N LEU A 21 5.33 2.68 -1.77
CA LEU A 21 6.29 2.26 -0.75
C LEU A 21 5.53 1.99 0.55
N LEU A 22 5.83 0.86 1.18
CA LEU A 22 5.37 0.49 2.53
C LEU A 22 6.62 0.30 3.40
N GLU A 23 6.75 1.08 4.47
CA GLU A 23 7.92 1.11 5.35
C GLU A 23 7.52 0.79 6.79
N TRP A 24 8.28 -0.06 7.47
CA TRP A 24 8.11 -0.34 8.89
C TRP A 24 8.84 0.72 9.72
N THR A 25 8.09 1.46 10.53
CA THR A 25 8.65 2.55 11.35
C THR A 25 9.18 2.09 12.70
N GLY A 26 9.01 0.80 13.05
CA GLY A 26 9.33 0.25 14.36
C GLY A 26 8.10 -0.08 15.20
N ASP A 27 7.03 0.69 15.03
CA ASP A 27 5.76 0.55 15.76
C ASP A 27 4.56 0.30 14.83
N SER A 28 4.64 0.74 13.57
CA SER A 28 3.58 0.59 12.57
C SER A 28 4.14 0.56 11.15
N TRP A 29 3.29 0.17 10.20
CA TRP A 29 3.56 0.33 8.78
C TRP A 29 3.06 1.70 8.30
N GLU A 30 3.90 2.42 7.55
CA GLU A 30 3.53 3.65 6.85
C GLU A 30 3.60 3.44 5.34
N ALA A 31 2.66 4.03 4.61
CA ALA A 31 2.62 3.95 3.15
C ALA A 31 2.48 5.32 2.51
N ASP A 32 3.10 5.52 1.34
CA ASP A 32 2.92 6.74 0.51
C ASP A 32 1.62 6.70 -0.32
N CYS A 33 0.57 6.12 0.27
CA CYS A 33 -0.73 5.81 -0.31
C CYS A 33 -1.79 6.03 0.78
N ASP A 34 -2.93 6.64 0.44
CA ASP A 34 -4.05 6.86 1.37
C ASP A 34 -4.80 5.56 1.75
N PHE A 35 -4.14 4.41 1.86
CA PHE A 35 -4.73 3.20 2.42
C PHE A 35 -4.75 3.29 3.96
N PRO A 36 -5.81 2.82 4.66
CA PRO A 36 -7.04 2.19 4.16
C PRO A 36 -8.14 3.17 3.73
N ASP A 37 -7.93 4.48 3.86
CA ASP A 37 -8.94 5.51 3.60
C ASP A 37 -9.30 5.71 2.11
N CYS A 38 -8.61 5.05 1.20
CA CYS A 38 -8.86 5.12 -0.23
C CYS A 38 -10.25 4.55 -0.57
N PRO A 39 -11.11 5.28 -1.32
CA PRO A 39 -12.47 4.84 -1.64
C PRO A 39 -12.51 3.58 -2.51
N PHE A 40 -11.39 3.20 -3.11
CA PHE A 40 -11.24 2.00 -3.93
C PHE A 40 -10.41 0.91 -3.25
N ALA A 41 -10.06 1.04 -1.96
CA ALA A 41 -9.18 0.10 -1.25
C ALA A 41 -9.61 -1.36 -1.43
N ALA A 42 -10.90 -1.66 -1.27
CA ALA A 42 -11.46 -3.01 -1.41
C ALA A 42 -11.29 -3.64 -2.82
N ALA A 43 -11.08 -2.83 -3.86
CA ALA A 43 -10.87 -3.29 -5.24
C ALA A 43 -9.47 -2.95 -5.78
N CYS A 44 -8.60 -2.35 -4.96
CA CYS A 44 -7.28 -1.89 -5.36
C CYS A 44 -6.25 -3.01 -5.17
N PRO A 45 -5.57 -3.47 -6.24
CA PRO A 45 -4.60 -4.56 -6.12
C PRO A 45 -3.35 -4.16 -5.32
N LEU A 46 -3.07 -2.86 -5.17
CA LEU A 46 -2.00 -2.36 -4.30
C LEU A 46 -2.42 -2.44 -2.83
N ALA A 47 -3.64 -2.03 -2.50
CA ALA A 47 -4.18 -2.09 -1.14
C ALA A 47 -4.21 -3.53 -0.61
N ALA A 48 -4.66 -4.48 -1.42
CA ALA A 48 -4.66 -5.90 -1.04
C ALA A 48 -3.27 -6.42 -0.67
N LYS A 49 -2.24 -6.10 -1.48
CA LYS A 49 -0.84 -6.49 -1.20
C LYS A 49 -0.31 -5.84 0.08
N MET A 50 -0.64 -4.57 0.32
CA MET A 50 -0.23 -3.86 1.53
C MET A 50 -0.90 -4.44 2.77
N GLU A 51 -2.18 -4.83 2.68
CA GLU A 51 -2.91 -5.47 3.77
C GLU A 51 -2.29 -6.82 4.14
N GLU A 52 -1.96 -7.64 3.15
CA GLU A 52 -1.26 -8.93 3.33
C GLU A 52 0.07 -8.77 4.08
N VAL A 53 0.85 -7.73 3.76
CA VAL A 53 2.15 -7.48 4.41
C VAL A 53 2.01 -6.82 5.77
N SER A 54 1.11 -5.84 5.91
CA SER A 54 0.97 -5.07 7.16
C SER A 54 0.34 -5.87 8.31
N HIS A 55 -0.32 -6.99 8.02
CA HIS A 55 -0.91 -7.90 9.00
C HIS A 55 -0.17 -9.24 9.13
N ALA A 56 0.96 -9.43 8.43
CA ALA A 56 1.83 -10.60 8.55
C ALA A 56 2.77 -10.47 9.76
#